data_AF-A0A7X9N780-F1
#
_entry.id   AF-A0A7X9N780-F1
#
_cell.length_a   1.000
_cell.length_b   1.000
_cell.length_c   1.000
_cell.angle_alpha   90.00
_cell.angle_beta   90.00
_cell.angle_gamma   90.00
#
_symmetry.space_group_name_H-M   'P 1'
#
loop_
_entity.id
_entity.type
_entity.pdbx_description
1 polymer ?
#
loop_
_entity_poly.entity_id
_entity_poly.type
_entity_poly.pdbx_seq_one_letter_code
_entity_poly.pdbx_strand_id
1 'polypeptide(L)'
;MQKKIEYPVLVEQMHAYLISRGINNVSKLTLFNEMVKDGMINKNGQPTKKAIENGLIEAADYNDLNPIQQFKAYYPQFSAVPDKFFQVDEQNNVLIGFKGFAWYASRLINDENASIQELNATKQILALYKQRGLTDQSEQQANSLIESIDRLSSAK
;
A
#
# COMPACT_ATOMS: atom_id res chain seq x y z
N MET A 1 -2.93 7.83 -29.12
CA MET A 1 -2.29 8.61 -28.05
C MET A 1 -1.46 7.64 -27.21
N GLN A 2 -0.13 7.79 -27.17
CA GLN A 2 0.72 6.98 -26.30
C GLN A 2 0.46 7.41 -24.85
N LYS A 3 0.10 6.45 -23.98
CA LYS A 3 -0.02 6.70 -22.53
C LYS A 3 1.37 7.09 -22.02
N LYS A 4 1.54 8.33 -21.59
CA LYS A 4 2.76 8.77 -20.92
C LYS A 4 2.84 7.97 -19.61
N ILE A 5 3.89 7.17 -19.44
CA ILE A 5 4.11 6.44 -18.19
C ILE A 5 4.50 7.48 -17.14
N GLU A 6 3.66 7.64 -16.12
CA GLU A 6 3.97 8.46 -14.95
C GLU A 6 4.73 7.61 -13.95
N TYR A 7 5.93 8.06 -13.59
CA TYR A 7 6.75 7.40 -12.59
C TYR A 7 6.52 8.02 -11.21
N PRO A 8 6.77 7.26 -10.13
CA PRO A 8 6.68 7.80 -8.78
C PRO A 8 7.65 8.97 -8.57
N VAL A 9 7.26 9.90 -7.70
CA VAL A 9 8.02 11.14 -7.40
C VAL A 9 9.50 10.86 -7.11
N LEU A 10 9.80 9.84 -6.31
CA LEU A 10 11.19 9.49 -5.97
C LEU A 10 12.02 9.02 -7.18
N VAL A 11 11.38 8.35 -8.14
CA VAL A 11 12.06 7.94 -9.38
C VAL A 11 12.35 9.17 -10.23
N GLU A 12 11.40 10.10 -10.33
CA GLU A 12 11.60 11.37 -11.04
C GLU A 12 12.72 12.21 -10.41
N GLN A 13 12.77 12.28 -9.09
CA GLN A 13 13.80 13.00 -8.34
C GLN A 13 15.18 12.39 -8.49
N MET A 14 15.31 11.08 -8.29
CA MET A 14 16.58 10.38 -8.47
C MET A 14 17.06 10.49 -9.92
N HIS A 15 16.15 10.40 -10.89
CA HIS A 15 16.47 10.58 -12.30
C HIS A 15 16.98 12.00 -12.60
N ALA A 16 16.31 13.04 -12.07
CA ALA A 16 16.76 14.43 -12.19
C ALA A 16 18.12 14.66 -11.51
N TYR A 17 18.34 14.05 -10.34
CA TYR A 17 19.62 14.10 -9.63
C TYR A 17 20.75 13.49 -10.47
N LEU A 18 20.55 12.31 -11.06
CA LEU A 18 21.55 11.65 -11.91
C LEU A 18 21.89 12.49 -13.15
N ILE A 19 20.88 13.10 -13.79
CA ILE A 19 21.09 14.03 -14.91
C ILE A 19 21.92 15.24 -14.46
N SER A 20 21.62 15.83 -13.30
CA SER A 20 22.39 16.98 -12.79
C SER A 20 23.86 16.65 -12.48
N ARG A 21 24.18 15.37 -12.28
CA ARG A 21 25.54 14.84 -12.13
C ARG A 21 26.20 14.43 -13.45
N GLY A 22 25.54 14.67 -14.59
CA GLY A 22 26.05 14.34 -15.93
C GLY A 22 25.79 12.91 -16.38
N ILE A 23 24.99 12.14 -15.64
CA ILE A 23 24.62 10.76 -15.98
C ILE A 23 23.28 10.77 -16.73
N ASN A 24 23.34 10.91 -18.06
CA ASN A 24 22.17 11.25 -18.88
C ASN A 24 21.45 10.06 -19.55
N ASN A 25 21.99 8.83 -19.46
CA ASN A 25 21.47 7.65 -20.17
C ASN A 25 20.77 6.64 -19.24
N VAL A 26 20.24 7.09 -18.11
CA VAL A 26 19.55 6.22 -17.15
C VAL A 26 18.08 6.12 -17.52
N SER A 27 17.59 4.91 -17.80
CA SER A 27 16.16 4.68 -18.01
C SER A 27 15.41 4.78 -16.68
N LYS A 28 14.32 5.57 -16.64
CA LYS A 28 13.42 5.64 -15.47
C LYS A 28 12.84 4.28 -15.08
N LEU A 29 12.62 3.38 -16.04
CA LEU A 29 12.18 2.02 -15.76
C LEU A 29 13.26 1.21 -15.04
N THR A 30 14.51 1.30 -15.52
CA THR A 30 15.64 0.64 -14.86
C THR A 30 15.82 1.19 -13.45
N LEU A 31 15.75 2.51 -13.31
CA LEU A 31 15.86 3.18 -12.02
C LEU A 31 14.75 2.77 -11.05
N PHE A 32 13.49 2.70 -11.51
CA PHE A 32 12.39 2.17 -10.70
C PHE A 32 12.67 0.74 -10.22
N ASN A 33 13.11 -0.15 -11.12
CA ASN A 33 13.39 -1.54 -10.76
C ASN A 33 14.54 -1.66 -9.75
N GLU A 34 15.59 -0.85 -9.90
CA GLU A 34 16.71 -0.79 -8.95
C GLU A 34 16.26 -0.25 -7.60
N MET A 35 15.48 0.83 -7.57
CA MET A 35 14.93 1.39 -6.33
C MET A 35 13.97 0.42 -5.63
N VAL A 36 13.23 -0.40 -6.36
CA VAL A 36 12.42 -1.49 -5.80
C VAL A 36 13.32 -2.58 -5.21
N LYS A 37 14.35 -2.99 -5.94
CA LYS A 37 15.30 -4.02 -5.52
C LYS A 37 16.07 -3.62 -4.26
N ASP A 38 16.49 -2.36 -4.17
CA ASP A 38 17.25 -1.84 -3.04
C ASP A 38 16.36 -1.52 -1.81
N GLY A 39 15.04 -1.69 -1.97
CA GLY A 39 14.06 -1.42 -0.94
C GLY A 39 13.90 0.06 -0.64
N MET A 40 14.21 0.95 -1.61
CA MET A 40 13.96 2.38 -1.49
C MET A 40 12.48 2.71 -1.70
N ILE A 41 11.87 2.06 -2.69
CA ILE A 41 10.42 2.12 -2.95
C ILE A 41 9.83 0.70 -3.00
N ASN A 42 8.54 0.56 -2.76
CA ASN A 42 7.83 -0.69 -2.95
C ASN A 42 7.40 -0.84 -4.43
N LYS A 43 6.86 -2.02 -4.79
CA LYS A 43 6.38 -2.31 -6.16
C LYS A 43 5.27 -1.37 -6.67
N ASN A 44 4.62 -0.63 -5.77
CA ASN A 44 3.60 0.36 -6.09
C ASN A 44 4.18 1.79 -6.17
N GLY A 45 5.50 1.92 -6.08
CA GLY A 45 6.21 3.20 -6.19
C GLY A 45 6.20 4.06 -4.95
N GLN A 46 5.65 3.59 -3.84
CA GLN A 46 5.68 4.34 -2.58
C GLN A 46 7.01 4.12 -1.88
N PRO A 47 7.55 5.15 -1.21
CA PRO A 47 8.71 4.96 -0.37
C PRO A 47 8.52 3.89 0.69
N THR A 48 9.59 3.16 1.01
CA THR A 48 9.58 2.24 2.13
C THR A 48 9.85 2.99 3.44
N LYS A 49 9.39 2.42 4.55
CA LYS A 49 9.73 2.90 5.89
C LYS A 49 11.25 3.06 6.09
N LYS A 50 12.05 2.10 5.60
CA LYS A 50 13.52 2.16 5.66
C LYS A 50 14.09 3.37 4.91
N ALA A 51 13.53 3.73 3.74
CA ALA A 51 13.96 4.90 2.99
C ALA A 51 13.64 6.21 3.71
N ILE A 52 12.48 6.28 4.37
CA ILE A 52 12.08 7.42 5.21
C ILE A 52 13.03 7.55 6.41
N GLU A 53 13.23 6.47 7.15
CA GLU A 53 14.06 6.46 8.38
C GLU A 53 15.54 6.77 8.11
N ASN A 54 16.06 6.36 6.96
CA ASN A 54 17.44 6.61 6.57
C ASN A 54 17.66 8.02 5.97
N GLY A 55 16.63 8.87 5.93
CA GLY A 55 16.72 10.22 5.36
C GLY A 55 16.99 10.22 3.86
N LEU A 56 16.62 9.14 3.15
CA LEU A 56 16.78 9.02 1.69
C LEU A 56 15.63 9.70 0.92
N ILE A 57 14.66 10.23 1.65
CA ILE A 57 13.54 11.03 1.15
C ILE A 57 13.63 12.35 1.89
N GLU A 58 13.70 13.46 1.17
CA GLU A 58 13.70 14.75 1.84
C GLU A 58 12.37 14.92 2.57
N ALA A 59 12.38 15.54 3.75
CA ALA A 59 11.15 15.79 4.49
C ALA A 59 10.13 16.59 3.66
N ALA A 60 10.60 17.46 2.76
CA ALA A 60 9.77 18.17 1.79
C ALA A 60 9.02 17.21 0.86
N ASP A 61 9.71 16.22 0.30
CA ASP A 61 9.14 15.23 -0.61
C ASP A 61 8.13 14.31 0.10
N TYR A 62 8.40 13.97 1.36
CA TYR A 62 7.47 13.24 2.19
C TYR A 62 6.22 14.07 2.52
N ASN A 63 6.40 15.36 2.81
CA ASN A 63 5.32 16.28 3.12
C ASN A 63 4.48 16.65 1.88
N ASP A 64 5.04 16.52 0.68
CA ASP A 64 4.33 16.68 -0.60
C ASP A 64 3.47 15.46 -0.96
N LEU A 65 3.70 14.30 -0.32
CA LEU A 65 2.80 13.15 -0.44
C LEU A 65 1.44 13.50 0.17
N ASN A 66 0.36 13.11 -0.52
CA ASN A 66 -0.96 13.21 0.07
C ASN A 66 -1.09 12.24 1.27
N PRO A 67 -2.03 12.47 2.20
CA PRO A 67 -2.16 11.65 3.41
C PRO A 67 -2.32 10.14 3.14
N ILE A 68 -3.00 9.74 2.05
CA ILE A 68 -3.16 8.33 1.66
C ILE A 68 -1.81 7.72 1.25
N GLN A 69 -0.99 8.45 0.51
CA GLN A 69 0.35 8.02 0.13
C GLN A 69 1.27 7.86 1.35
N GLN A 70 1.21 8.81 2.28
CA GLN A 70 1.92 8.73 3.56
C GLN A 70 1.49 7.51 4.39
N PHE A 71 0.17 7.28 4.52
CA PHE A 71 -0.38 6.10 5.18
C PHE A 71 0.13 4.80 4.56
N LYS A 72 0.11 4.69 3.23
CA LYS A 72 0.58 3.47 2.55
C LYS A 72 2.09 3.25 2.64
N ALA A 73 2.88 4.32 2.80
CA ALA A 73 4.30 4.21 3.07
C ALA A 73 4.56 3.61 4.47
N TYR A 74 3.76 4.00 5.46
CA TYR A 74 3.82 3.44 6.83
C TYR A 74 3.21 2.04 6.93
N TYR A 75 2.16 1.76 6.18
CA TYR A 75 1.43 0.49 6.17
C TYR A 75 1.47 -0.15 4.77
N PRO A 76 2.63 -0.68 4.35
CA PRO A 76 2.86 -1.17 2.98
C PRO A 76 1.95 -2.33 2.59
N GLN A 77 1.34 -3.06 3.53
CA GLN A 77 0.33 -4.07 3.24
C GLN A 77 -0.90 -3.49 2.52
N PHE A 78 -1.20 -2.20 2.73
CA PHE A 78 -2.30 -1.50 2.06
C PHE A 78 -1.89 -0.80 0.76
N SER A 79 -0.62 -0.88 0.37
CA SER A 79 -0.07 -0.18 -0.80
C SER A 79 -0.86 -0.43 -2.10
N ALA A 80 -1.38 -1.65 -2.25
CA ALA A 80 -2.15 -2.08 -3.42
C ALA A 80 -3.64 -1.73 -3.37
N VAL A 81 -4.17 -1.32 -2.20
CA VAL A 81 -5.59 -0.95 -2.07
C VAL A 81 -5.85 0.32 -2.89
N PRO A 82 -6.82 0.36 -3.80
CA PRO A 82 -7.12 1.58 -4.56
C PRO A 82 -7.45 2.80 -3.69
N ASP A 83 -6.93 3.98 -4.05
CA ASP A 83 -7.08 5.22 -3.27
C ASP A 83 -8.55 5.59 -3.01
N LYS A 84 -9.45 5.27 -3.95
CA LYS A 84 -10.91 5.47 -3.83
C LYS A 84 -11.57 4.81 -2.62
N PHE A 85 -10.88 3.88 -1.96
CA PHE A 85 -11.38 3.19 -0.77
C PHE A 85 -10.93 3.84 0.54
N PHE A 86 -10.06 4.85 0.45
CA PHE A 86 -9.64 5.64 1.59
C PHE A 86 -10.43 6.94 1.64
N GLN A 87 -10.59 7.44 2.85
CA GLN A 87 -11.07 8.78 3.14
C GLN A 87 -10.02 9.49 3.98
N VAL A 88 -9.93 10.80 3.82
CA VAL A 88 -9.06 11.66 4.63
C VAL A 88 -9.99 12.63 5.34
N ASP A 89 -9.91 12.70 6.67
CA ASP A 89 -10.67 13.68 7.44
C ASP A 89 -9.99 15.05 7.45
N GLU A 90 -10.63 16.04 8.07
CA GLU A 90 -10.12 17.41 8.16
C GLU A 90 -8.81 17.53 8.95
N GLN A 91 -8.45 16.51 9.74
CA GLN A 91 -7.22 16.42 10.53
C GLN A 91 -6.14 15.57 9.84
N ASN A 92 -6.31 15.24 8.55
CA ASN A 92 -5.43 14.36 7.77
C ASN A 92 -5.34 12.91 8.25
N ASN A 93 -6.28 12.44 9.09
CA ASN A 93 -6.33 11.02 9.42
C ASN A 93 -6.87 10.24 8.23
N VAL A 94 -6.17 9.15 7.89
CA VAL A 94 -6.58 8.25 6.83
C VAL A 94 -7.48 7.15 7.38
N LEU A 95 -8.70 7.07 6.85
CA LEU A 95 -9.69 6.08 7.20
C LEU A 95 -9.86 5.10 6.03
N ILE A 96 -9.93 3.81 6.34
CA ILE A 96 -10.33 2.77 5.38
C ILE A 96 -11.71 2.25 5.77
N GLY A 97 -12.67 2.33 4.84
CA GLY A 97 -14.00 1.77 5.04
C GLY A 97 -14.02 0.26 4.84
N PHE A 98 -15.12 -0.39 5.25
CA PHE A 98 -15.29 -1.85 5.10
C PHE A 98 -14.99 -2.34 3.67
N LYS A 99 -15.48 -1.63 2.64
CA LYS A 99 -15.22 -2.01 1.24
C LYS A 99 -13.73 -2.05 0.89
N GLY A 100 -12.95 -1.10 1.39
CA GLY A 100 -11.50 -1.07 1.19
C GLY A 100 -10.81 -2.21 1.93
N PHE A 101 -11.20 -2.43 3.18
CA PHE A 101 -10.61 -3.49 3.99
C PHE A 101 -10.99 -4.89 3.47
N ALA A 102 -12.21 -5.08 2.99
CA ALA A 102 -12.65 -6.31 2.34
C ALA A 102 -11.86 -6.58 1.05
N TRP A 103 -11.55 -5.53 0.26
CA TRP A 103 -10.67 -5.67 -0.90
C TRP A 103 -9.27 -6.14 -0.50
N TYR A 104 -8.69 -5.54 0.56
CA TYR A 104 -7.41 -5.98 1.11
C TYR A 104 -7.46 -7.44 1.58
N ALA A 105 -8.50 -7.82 2.33
CA ALA A 105 -8.67 -9.18 2.82
C ALA A 105 -8.79 -10.19 1.67
N SER A 106 -9.57 -9.88 0.62
CA SER A 106 -9.66 -10.71 -0.58
C SER A 106 -8.30 -10.87 -1.27
N ARG A 107 -7.50 -9.81 -1.36
CA ARG A 107 -6.14 -9.90 -1.89
C ARG A 107 -5.26 -10.82 -1.04
N LEU A 108 -5.30 -10.66 0.29
CA LEU A 108 -4.48 -11.42 1.23
C LEU A 108 -4.82 -12.93 1.20
N ILE A 109 -6.11 -13.28 1.09
CA ILE A 109 -6.58 -14.67 0.96
C ILE A 109 -6.00 -15.35 -0.29
N ASN A 110 -5.74 -14.58 -1.36
CA ASN A 110 -5.16 -15.09 -2.60
C ASN A 110 -3.62 -14.99 -2.63
N ASP A 111 -2.97 -14.56 -1.55
CA ASP A 111 -1.52 -14.49 -1.45
C ASP A 111 -0.99 -15.75 -0.77
N GLU A 112 -0.33 -16.63 -1.54
CA GLU A 112 0.25 -17.88 -1.03
C GLU A 112 1.27 -17.64 0.10
N ASN A 113 1.91 -16.46 0.10
CA ASN A 113 2.92 -16.07 1.07
C ASN A 113 2.32 -15.37 2.31
N ALA A 114 1.00 -15.18 2.38
CA ALA A 114 0.37 -14.58 3.55
C ALA A 114 0.72 -15.38 4.82
N SER A 115 1.15 -14.66 5.86
CA SER A 115 1.47 -15.26 7.15
C SER A 115 0.20 -15.56 7.96
N ILE A 116 0.25 -16.57 8.84
CA ILE A 116 -0.85 -16.86 9.77
C ILE A 116 -1.18 -15.65 10.65
N GLN A 117 -0.15 -14.87 11.04
CA GLN A 117 -0.34 -13.66 11.83
C GLN A 117 -1.13 -12.59 11.08
N GLU A 118 -0.80 -12.32 9.80
CA GLU A 118 -1.54 -11.35 8.98
C GLU A 118 -2.98 -11.79 8.72
N LEU A 119 -3.19 -13.08 8.47
CA LEU A 119 -4.52 -13.68 8.32
C LEU A 119 -5.35 -13.48 9.59
N ASN A 120 -4.81 -13.82 10.76
CA ASN A 120 -5.50 -13.67 12.04
C ASN A 120 -5.78 -12.20 12.39
N ALA A 121 -4.85 -11.29 12.13
CA ALA A 121 -5.06 -9.85 12.32
C ALA A 121 -6.18 -9.33 11.41
N THR A 122 -6.20 -9.78 10.14
CA THR A 122 -7.26 -9.43 9.18
C THR A 122 -8.63 -9.93 9.65
N LYS A 123 -8.70 -11.16 10.17
CA LYS A 123 -9.93 -11.73 10.76
C LYS A 123 -10.46 -10.88 11.91
N GLN A 124 -9.58 -10.46 12.82
CA GLN A 124 -9.96 -9.62 13.95
C GLN A 124 -10.55 -8.28 13.49
N ILE A 125 -9.95 -7.65 12.48
CA ILE A 125 -10.47 -6.38 11.93
C ILE A 125 -11.83 -6.57 11.24
N LEU A 126 -12.03 -7.66 10.48
CA LEU A 126 -13.35 -7.98 9.91
C LEU A 126 -14.42 -8.14 11.00
N ALA A 127 -14.09 -8.79 12.12
CA ALA A 127 -14.98 -8.92 13.26
C ALA A 127 -15.30 -7.57 13.92
N LEU A 128 -14.32 -6.66 14.01
CA LEU A 128 -14.55 -5.30 14.51
C LEU A 128 -15.51 -4.50 13.62
N TYR A 129 -15.43 -4.64 12.29
CA TYR A 129 -16.41 -4.01 11.39
C TYR A 129 -17.82 -4.53 11.65
N LYS A 130 -17.98 -5.84 11.83
CA LYS A 130 -19.29 -6.42 12.18
C LYS A 130 -19.85 -5.84 13.47
N GLN A 131 -19.02 -5.74 14.51
CA GLN A 131 -19.43 -5.19 15.81
C GLN A 131 -19.87 -3.72 15.74
N ARG A 132 -19.34 -2.96 14.78
CA ARG A 132 -19.67 -1.53 14.56
C ARG A 132 -20.93 -1.32 13.71
N GLY A 133 -21.56 -2.40 13.25
CA GLY A 133 -22.73 -2.35 12.39
C GLY A 133 -22.35 -2.30 10.92
N LEU A 134 -22.75 -3.34 10.18
CA LEU A 134 -22.64 -3.41 8.73
C LEU A 134 -24.05 -3.54 8.13
N THR A 135 -24.18 -3.21 6.85
CA THR A 135 -25.36 -3.64 6.08
C THR A 135 -25.36 -5.17 5.97
N ASP A 136 -26.52 -5.80 5.80
CA ASP A 136 -26.65 -7.26 5.67
C ASP A 136 -25.70 -7.84 4.61
N GLN A 137 -25.61 -7.18 3.45
CA GLN A 137 -24.71 -7.58 2.37
C GLN A 137 -23.23 -7.50 2.79
N SER A 138 -22.84 -6.45 3.50
CA SER A 138 -21.47 -6.27 3.97
C SER A 138 -21.14 -7.26 5.10
N GLU A 139 -22.11 -7.58 5.95
CA GLU A 139 -21.92 -8.59 6.98
C GLU A 139 -21.77 -10.00 6.40
N GLN A 140 -22.58 -10.37 5.41
CA GLN A 140 -22.43 -11.61 4.66
C GLN A 140 -21.05 -11.72 4.01
N GLN A 141 -20.57 -10.63 3.39
CA GLN A 141 -19.24 -10.58 2.83
C GLN A 141 -18.16 -10.76 3.91
N ALA A 142 -18.29 -10.09 5.06
CA ALA A 142 -17.36 -10.23 6.17
C ALA A 142 -17.30 -11.68 6.68
N ASN A 143 -18.45 -12.35 6.82
CA ASN A 143 -18.52 -13.75 7.24
C ASN A 143 -17.80 -14.67 6.26
N SER A 144 -18.05 -14.52 4.95
CA SER A 144 -17.39 -15.32 3.92
C SER A 144 -15.86 -15.15 3.90
N LEU A 145 -15.38 -13.92 4.13
CA LEU A 145 -13.95 -13.64 4.24
C LEU A 145 -13.34 -14.27 5.50
N ILE A 146 -14.02 -14.17 6.64
CA ILE A 146 -13.59 -14.78 7.92
C ILE A 146 -13.48 -16.30 7.77
N GLU A 147 -14.48 -16.97 7.21
CA GLU A 147 -14.47 -18.42 6.98
C GLU A 147 -13.33 -18.85 6.04
N SER A 148 -13.04 -18.04 5.02
CA SER A 148 -11.94 -18.31 4.09
C SER A 148 -10.59 -18.18 4.79
N ILE A 149 -10.44 -17.19 5.66
CA ILE A 149 -9.24 -17.03 6.49
C ILE A 149 -9.08 -18.21 7.45
N ASP A 150 -10.14 -18.64 8.16
CA ASP A 150 -10.06 -19.76 9.11
C ASP A 150 -9.64 -21.06 8.43
N ARG A 151 -10.11 -21.31 7.20
CA ARG A 151 -9.68 -22.47 6.40
C ARG A 151 -8.20 -22.40 6.04
N LEU A 152 -7.73 -21.24 5.56
CA LEU A 152 -6.33 -21.04 5.18
C LEU A 152 -5.39 -21.14 6.39
N SER A 153 -5.77 -20.55 7.52
CA SER A 153 -4.97 -20.59 8.74
C SER A 153 -4.90 -21.97 9.37
N SER A 154 -5.91 -22.82 9.17
CA SER A 154 -5.90 -24.21 9.68
C SER A 154 -5.10 -25.18 8.79
N ALA A 155 -4.83 -24.79 7.54
CA ALA A 155 -4.10 -25.62 6.57
C ALA A 155 -2.59 -25.35 6.54
N LYS A 156 -2.13 -24.27 7.19
CA LYS A 156 -0.71 -23.89 7.33
C LYS A 156 -0.17 -24.35 8.68
#